data_AF-A0A3Q1HQQ5-F1
#
_entry.id   AF-A0A3Q1HQQ5-F1
#
_cell.length_a   1.000
_cell.length_b   1.000
_cell.length_c   1.000
_cell.angle_alpha   90.00
_cell.angle_beta   90.00
_cell.angle_gamma   90.00
#
_symmetry.space_group_name_H-M   'P 1'
#
loop_
_entity.id
_entity.type
_entity.pdbx_description
1 polymer ?
#
loop_
_entity_poly.entity_id
_entity_poly.type
_entity_poly.pdbx_seq_one_letter_code
_entity_poly.pdbx_strand_id
1 'polypeptide(L)'
;MNRIYTDSKTGSGRRMWRTQLWLQACLAFVSLIPLADGVPLKLMTAPNLLRVGTTENIFVECQDCSGEDIKVEISLLNHPTKSKRLATTSVTLHTSNNFQQFGKITIPTAYFNKDPNMKQYVYLQAQFPDQLLQKVVLVSLQSGHIFIQTDNNLYTPNSNVLYRIFALTPNMEPVEDVSIPTPQNSVFVYRPGLWKVVAKFHRNPQQSYSAEFEVKEYVPPSFEVKLSPESSFFCVDTSELIVEIKATYYLFGEEVDGTAYGVFGLMREGQKKSFPRSLQSVKVSTTFSLLIIFSYNILFYNLAFTSCLRFPIFPSVCSLLHFLTFPSADIKYF
;
A
#
# COMPACT_ATOMS: atom_id res chain seq x y z
N MET A 1 -29.06 9.34 -30.00
CA MET A 1 -28.64 8.95 -31.36
C MET A 1 -28.61 7.42 -31.37
N ASN A 2 -29.50 6.67 -32.03
CA ASN A 2 -30.10 6.84 -33.36
C ASN A 2 -31.59 6.44 -33.40
N ARG A 3 -32.35 7.17 -34.21
CA ARG A 3 -33.68 6.84 -34.74
C ARG A 3 -33.51 5.92 -35.96
N ILE A 4 -34.36 4.92 -36.12
CA ILE A 4 -34.77 4.40 -37.44
C ILE A 4 -36.27 4.10 -37.37
N TYR A 5 -37.05 4.72 -38.26
CA TYR A 5 -38.47 4.45 -38.49
C TYR A 5 -38.67 3.72 -39.83
N THR A 6 -39.53 2.70 -39.76
CA THR A 6 -40.50 2.16 -40.73
C THR A 6 -40.09 1.75 -42.15
N ASP A 7 -40.50 0.53 -42.51
CA ASP A 7 -41.23 0.34 -43.77
C ASP A 7 -42.54 -0.44 -43.52
N SER A 8 -43.52 -0.03 -44.32
CA SER A 8 -44.94 -0.31 -44.34
C SER A 8 -45.29 -1.72 -44.83
N LYS A 9 -46.37 -2.30 -44.28
CA LYS A 9 -47.06 -3.45 -44.86
C LYS A 9 -48.25 -2.96 -45.70
N THR A 10 -48.35 -3.42 -46.94
CA THR A 10 -49.62 -3.59 -47.65
C THR A 10 -50.00 -5.07 -47.66
N GLY A 11 -51.30 -5.37 -47.52
CA GLY A 11 -51.87 -6.62 -48.02
C GLY A 11 -52.44 -7.62 -47.01
N SER A 12 -53.70 -7.39 -46.65
CA SER A 12 -54.81 -8.38 -46.71
C SER A 12 -54.80 -9.63 -45.80
N GLY A 13 -55.56 -9.52 -44.71
CA GLY A 13 -56.77 -10.31 -44.46
C GLY A 13 -56.74 -11.83 -44.71
N ARG A 14 -56.43 -12.60 -43.65
CA ARG A 14 -57.04 -13.88 -43.23
C ARG A 14 -56.06 -14.66 -42.36
N ARG A 15 -55.89 -14.25 -41.08
CA ARG A 15 -55.16 -15.08 -40.10
C ARG A 15 -55.42 -14.70 -38.62
N MET A 16 -56.64 -14.33 -38.25
CA MET A 16 -56.96 -13.98 -36.84
C MET A 16 -57.34 -15.17 -35.95
N TRP A 17 -57.70 -16.33 -36.52
CA TRP A 17 -58.15 -17.48 -35.71
C TRP A 17 -57.00 -18.32 -35.11
N ARG A 18 -55.86 -18.42 -35.81
CA ARG A 18 -54.72 -19.25 -35.35
C ARG A 18 -53.85 -18.57 -34.28
N THR A 19 -53.70 -17.25 -34.31
CA THR A 19 -52.89 -16.53 -33.31
C THR A 19 -53.56 -16.52 -31.94
N GLN A 20 -54.89 -16.49 -31.88
CA GLN A 20 -55.65 -16.46 -30.63
C GLN A 20 -55.59 -17.80 -29.88
N LEU A 21 -55.59 -18.93 -30.59
CA LEU A 21 -55.38 -20.26 -30.02
C LEU A 21 -53.97 -20.44 -29.46
N TRP A 22 -52.94 -19.90 -30.13
CA TRP A 22 -51.57 -19.94 -29.62
C TRP A 22 -51.38 -19.02 -28.40
N LEU A 23 -52.00 -17.85 -28.38
CA LEU A 23 -52.00 -16.94 -27.23
C LEU A 23 -52.69 -17.57 -26.01
N GLN A 24 -53.83 -18.22 -26.21
CA GLN A 24 -54.55 -18.94 -25.15
C GLN A 24 -53.76 -20.17 -24.65
N ALA A 25 -53.11 -20.91 -25.56
CA ALA A 25 -52.23 -22.01 -25.18
C ALA A 25 -50.98 -21.54 -24.41
N CYS A 26 -50.38 -20.41 -24.79
CA CYS A 26 -49.27 -19.80 -24.04
C CYS A 26 -49.71 -19.28 -22.66
N LEU A 27 -50.89 -18.68 -22.54
CA LEU A 27 -51.46 -18.26 -21.25
C LEU A 27 -51.73 -19.46 -20.33
N ALA A 28 -52.25 -20.56 -20.88
CA ALA A 28 -52.44 -21.80 -20.13
C ALA A 28 -51.10 -22.45 -19.71
N PHE A 29 -50.08 -22.38 -20.57
CA PHE A 29 -48.72 -22.87 -20.26
C PHE A 29 -48.03 -22.03 -19.17
N VAL A 30 -48.26 -20.71 -19.15
CA VAL A 30 -47.74 -19.83 -18.08
C VAL A 30 -48.44 -20.10 -16.75
N SER A 31 -49.74 -20.45 -16.75
CA SER A 31 -50.46 -20.85 -15.52
C SER A 31 -50.06 -22.22 -14.96
N LEU A 32 -49.34 -23.02 -15.74
CA LEU A 32 -48.83 -24.35 -15.35
C LEU A 32 -47.37 -24.31 -14.87
N ILE A 33 -46.75 -23.13 -14.81
CA ILE A 33 -45.49 -22.97 -14.08
C ILE A 33 -45.90 -23.00 -12.60
N PRO A 34 -45.58 -24.05 -11.83
CA PRO A 34 -45.76 -23.98 -10.38
C PRO A 34 -45.01 -22.75 -9.91
N LEU A 35 -45.67 -21.88 -9.13
CA LEU A 35 -44.96 -20.95 -8.27
C LEU A 35 -44.01 -21.84 -7.46
N ALA A 36 -42.73 -21.83 -7.82
CA ALA A 36 -41.71 -22.42 -6.99
C ALA A 36 -41.83 -21.63 -5.69
N ASP A 37 -42.44 -22.25 -4.69
CA ASP A 37 -42.43 -21.76 -3.33
C ASP A 37 -40.95 -21.61 -3.01
N GLY A 38 -40.51 -20.34 -2.94
CA GLY A 38 -39.10 -20.01 -2.91
C GLY A 38 -38.52 -20.64 -1.67
N VAL A 39 -37.70 -21.68 -1.83
CA VAL A 39 -37.07 -22.34 -0.69
C VAL A 39 -36.22 -21.27 0.01
N PRO A 40 -36.45 -21.01 1.31
CA PRO A 40 -35.77 -19.94 2.01
C PRO A 40 -34.25 -20.12 1.92
N LEU A 41 -33.57 -19.11 1.37
CA LEU A 41 -32.12 -19.17 1.13
C LEU A 41 -31.36 -18.73 2.38
N LYS A 42 -30.54 -19.63 2.93
CA LYS A 42 -29.68 -19.34 4.08
C LYS A 42 -28.27 -19.02 3.63
N LEU A 43 -27.72 -17.94 4.18
CA LEU A 43 -26.41 -17.42 3.82
C LEU A 43 -25.53 -17.27 5.07
N MET A 44 -24.24 -17.58 4.92
CA MET A 44 -23.18 -17.28 5.87
C MET A 44 -22.05 -16.57 5.14
N THR A 45 -21.71 -15.37 5.58
CA THR A 45 -20.59 -14.57 5.06
C THR A 45 -19.57 -14.31 6.16
N ALA A 46 -18.30 -14.54 5.85
CA ALA A 46 -17.20 -14.42 6.80
C ALA A 46 -15.97 -13.80 6.11
N PRO A 47 -15.05 -13.18 6.87
CA PRO A 47 -13.74 -12.81 6.36
C PRO A 47 -13.01 -14.02 5.77
N ASN A 48 -12.28 -13.82 4.67
CA ASN A 48 -11.48 -14.88 4.04
C ASN A 48 -10.29 -15.33 4.91
N LEU A 49 -9.92 -14.50 5.89
CA LEU A 49 -8.83 -14.72 6.82
C LEU A 49 -9.31 -14.33 8.22
N LEU A 50 -9.24 -15.25 9.18
CA LEU A 50 -9.59 -14.98 10.57
C LEU A 50 -8.32 -14.73 11.38
N ARG A 51 -8.30 -13.64 12.16
CA ARG A 51 -7.14 -13.31 13.00
C ARG A 51 -7.29 -13.96 14.37
N VAL A 52 -6.20 -14.56 14.85
CA VAL A 52 -6.17 -15.21 16.15
C VAL A 52 -6.11 -14.16 17.26
N GLY A 53 -6.92 -14.34 18.30
CA GLY A 53 -6.96 -13.45 19.46
C GLY A 53 -7.81 -12.20 19.28
N THR A 54 -8.43 -12.01 18.11
CA THR A 54 -9.40 -10.94 17.85
C THR A 54 -10.81 -11.50 17.76
N THR A 55 -11.78 -10.62 17.99
CA THR A 55 -13.19 -10.89 17.74
C THR A 55 -13.50 -10.57 16.29
N GLU A 56 -13.99 -11.56 15.56
CA GLU A 56 -14.38 -11.44 14.16
C GLU A 56 -15.91 -11.44 14.04
N ASN A 57 -16.43 -10.70 13.06
CA ASN A 57 -17.86 -10.63 12.77
C ASN A 57 -18.21 -11.61 11.64
N ILE A 58 -19.13 -12.53 11.91
CA ILE A 58 -19.66 -13.48 10.93
C ILE A 58 -21.11 -13.10 10.67
N PHE A 59 -21.44 -12.82 9.41
CA PHE A 59 -22.79 -12.46 9.00
C PHE A 59 -23.59 -13.71 8.67
N VAL A 60 -24.82 -13.80 9.17
CA VAL A 60 -25.78 -14.84 8.81
C VAL A 60 -27.11 -14.22 8.44
N GLU A 61 -27.76 -14.79 7.44
CA GLU A 61 -29.02 -14.31 6.88
C GLU A 61 -29.90 -15.48 6.44
N CYS A 62 -31.22 -15.26 6.51
CA CYS A 62 -32.24 -16.14 5.98
C CYS A 62 -33.17 -15.32 5.06
N GLN A 63 -33.04 -15.49 3.74
CA GLN A 63 -33.88 -14.83 2.74
C GLN A 63 -35.18 -15.59 2.54
N ASP A 64 -36.27 -14.84 2.31
CA ASP A 64 -37.63 -15.37 2.15
C ASP A 64 -38.11 -16.20 3.36
N CYS A 65 -37.49 -16.00 4.52
CA CYS A 65 -37.89 -16.60 5.78
C CYS A 65 -39.02 -15.77 6.39
N SER A 66 -40.11 -16.44 6.73
CA SER A 66 -41.25 -15.84 7.41
C SER A 66 -41.69 -16.74 8.56
N GLY A 67 -42.14 -16.15 9.66
CA GLY A 67 -42.62 -16.89 10.82
C GLY A 67 -41.72 -16.76 12.05
N GLU A 68 -41.39 -17.91 12.66
CA GLU A 68 -40.76 -18.00 13.98
C GLU A 68 -39.30 -17.56 14.01
N ASP A 69 -38.83 -17.26 15.22
CA ASP A 69 -37.45 -16.88 15.50
C ASP A 69 -36.48 -18.03 15.19
N ILE A 70 -35.48 -17.77 14.35
CA ILE A 70 -34.52 -18.77 13.92
C ILE A 70 -33.23 -18.60 14.72
N LYS A 71 -32.98 -19.53 15.65
CA LYS A 71 -31.70 -19.58 16.37
C LYS A 71 -30.62 -20.23 15.51
N VAL A 72 -29.53 -19.52 15.29
CA VAL A 72 -28.36 -19.98 14.53
C VAL A 72 -27.16 -20.10 15.45
N GLU A 73 -26.55 -21.28 15.52
CA GLU A 73 -25.30 -21.51 16.26
C GLU A 73 -24.12 -21.39 15.30
N ILE A 74 -23.22 -20.44 15.57
CA ILE A 74 -21.98 -20.27 14.82
C ILE A 74 -20.84 -20.91 15.62
N SER A 75 -20.11 -21.84 15.02
CA SER A 75 -19.03 -22.56 15.68
C SER A 75 -17.75 -22.63 14.85
N LEU A 76 -16.63 -22.65 15.57
CA LEU A 76 -15.29 -22.87 15.02
C LEU A 76 -14.81 -24.24 15.45
N LEU A 77 -14.36 -25.06 14.52
CA LEU A 77 -13.78 -26.38 14.78
C LEU A 77 -12.36 -26.48 14.25
N ASN A 78 -11.57 -27.34 14.85
CA ASN A 78 -10.21 -27.62 14.41
C ASN A 78 -10.19 -28.32 13.03
N HIS A 79 -9.23 -27.91 12.20
CA HIS A 79 -8.90 -28.60 10.95
C HIS A 79 -7.67 -29.51 11.17
N PRO A 80 -7.59 -30.69 10.55
CA PRO A 80 -8.58 -31.28 9.63
C PRO A 80 -9.66 -32.13 10.31
N THR A 81 -9.51 -32.49 11.59
CA THR A 81 -10.27 -33.61 12.19
C THR A 81 -11.68 -33.28 12.66
N LYS A 82 -12.05 -31.99 12.80
CA LYS A 82 -13.34 -31.53 13.38
C LYS A 82 -13.66 -32.11 14.76
N SER A 83 -12.66 -32.66 15.45
CA SER A 83 -12.83 -33.36 16.72
C SER A 83 -13.02 -32.41 17.90
N LYS A 84 -12.62 -31.13 17.75
CA LYS A 84 -12.61 -30.15 18.82
C LYS A 84 -13.28 -28.86 18.37
N ARG A 85 -14.28 -28.44 19.13
CA ARG A 85 -14.90 -27.11 19.03
C ARG A 85 -14.01 -26.09 19.74
N LEU A 86 -13.52 -25.10 19.01
CA LEU A 86 -12.60 -24.07 19.46
C LEU A 86 -13.34 -22.88 20.10
N ALA A 87 -14.44 -22.45 19.49
CA ALA A 87 -15.29 -21.37 19.97
C ALA A 87 -16.71 -21.52 19.40
N THR A 88 -17.70 -20.95 20.08
CA THR A 88 -19.11 -20.94 19.68
C THR A 88 -19.75 -19.61 20.08
N THR A 89 -20.70 -19.15 19.26
CA THR A 89 -21.64 -18.08 19.58
C THR A 89 -23.02 -18.44 19.02
N SER A 90 -24.09 -17.81 19.50
CA SER A 90 -25.43 -17.99 18.96
C SER A 90 -26.07 -16.64 18.68
N VAL A 91 -26.79 -16.55 17.57
CA VAL A 91 -27.60 -15.38 17.21
C VAL A 91 -29.00 -15.84 16.89
N THR A 92 -29.97 -14.95 17.06
CA THR A 92 -31.38 -15.26 16.77
C THR A 92 -31.86 -14.31 15.68
N LEU A 93 -32.35 -14.87 14.58
CA LEU A 93 -32.89 -14.14 13.46
C LEU A 93 -34.39 -13.96 13.68
N HIS A 94 -34.84 -12.71 13.62
CA HIS A 94 -36.18 -12.27 13.97
C HIS A 94 -36.76 -11.42 12.83
N THR A 95 -38.08 -11.25 12.79
CA THR A 95 -38.70 -10.32 11.83
C THR A 95 -38.21 -8.87 12.02
N SER A 96 -37.89 -8.46 13.26
CA SER A 96 -37.40 -7.10 13.57
C SER A 96 -36.00 -6.80 13.04
N ASN A 97 -35.15 -7.82 12.84
CA ASN A 97 -33.82 -7.69 12.25
C ASN A 97 -33.79 -8.14 10.79
N ASN A 98 -34.96 -8.26 10.14
CA ASN A 98 -35.12 -8.77 8.77
C ASN A 98 -34.46 -10.14 8.56
N PHE A 99 -34.45 -10.99 9.60
CA PHE A 99 -33.74 -12.26 9.63
C PHE A 99 -32.24 -12.17 9.27
N GLN A 100 -31.58 -11.07 9.67
CA GLN A 100 -30.16 -10.81 9.43
C GLN A 100 -29.44 -10.42 10.72
N GLN A 101 -28.28 -11.02 11.01
CA GLN A 101 -27.48 -10.64 12.19
C GLN A 101 -26.00 -10.99 12.06
N PHE A 102 -25.15 -10.20 12.73
CA PHE A 102 -23.73 -10.53 12.94
C PHE A 102 -23.53 -11.32 14.22
N GLY A 103 -22.91 -12.50 14.10
CA GLY A 103 -22.34 -13.23 15.22
C GLY A 103 -20.90 -12.80 15.47
N LYS A 104 -20.61 -12.39 16.70
CA LYS A 104 -19.24 -12.09 17.14
C LYS A 104 -18.60 -13.35 17.71
N ILE A 105 -17.46 -13.75 17.14
CA ILE A 105 -16.71 -14.93 17.60
C ILE A 105 -15.24 -14.58 17.79
N THR A 106 -14.69 -14.92 18.95
CA THR A 106 -13.27 -14.68 19.27
C THR A 106 -12.46 -15.94 18.97
N ILE A 107 -11.40 -15.81 18.18
CA ILE A 107 -10.56 -16.95 17.80
C ILE A 107 -9.53 -17.19 18.92
N PRO A 108 -9.53 -18.34 19.60
CA PRO A 108 -8.63 -18.60 20.74
C PRO A 108 -7.17 -18.75 20.29
N THR A 109 -6.22 -18.17 21.02
CA THR A 109 -4.78 -18.25 20.71
C THR A 109 -4.13 -19.58 21.06
N ALA A 110 -4.63 -20.29 22.08
CA ALA A 110 -3.97 -21.45 22.70
C ALA A 110 -3.84 -22.68 21.78
N TYR A 111 -4.61 -22.75 20.70
CA TYR A 111 -4.71 -23.96 19.86
C TYR A 111 -3.94 -23.87 18.54
N PHE A 112 -3.32 -22.73 18.24
CA PHE A 112 -2.62 -22.51 16.98
C PHE A 112 -1.11 -22.51 17.19
N ASN A 113 -0.39 -23.15 16.27
CA ASN A 113 1.07 -23.09 16.20
C ASN A 113 1.50 -21.66 15.87
N LYS A 114 2.57 -21.17 16.51
CA LYS A 114 3.10 -19.80 16.33
C LYS A 114 4.10 -19.68 15.17
N ASP A 115 4.39 -20.77 14.46
CA ASP A 115 5.26 -20.75 13.28
C ASP A 115 4.62 -19.93 12.14
N PRO A 116 5.23 -18.82 11.68
CA PRO A 116 4.68 -17.98 10.62
C PRO A 116 4.64 -18.66 9.24
N ASN A 117 5.44 -19.71 9.02
CA ASN A 117 5.48 -20.42 7.74
C ASN A 117 4.40 -21.50 7.66
N MET A 118 3.77 -21.86 8.79
CA MET A 118 2.76 -22.90 8.86
C MET A 118 1.36 -22.32 8.61
N LYS A 119 0.78 -22.67 7.47
CA LYS A 119 -0.63 -22.35 7.17
C LYS A 119 -1.54 -23.25 8.00
N GLN A 120 -2.44 -22.63 8.75
CA GLN A 120 -3.40 -23.32 9.60
C GLN A 120 -4.81 -22.90 9.24
N TYR A 121 -5.73 -23.86 9.30
CA TYR A 121 -7.12 -23.67 8.87
C TYR A 121 -8.07 -24.02 10.02
N VAL A 122 -9.31 -23.54 9.89
CA VAL A 122 -10.42 -23.91 10.77
C VAL A 122 -11.66 -24.18 9.94
N TYR A 123 -12.56 -25.00 10.46
CA TYR A 123 -13.92 -25.09 9.94
C TYR A 123 -14.78 -24.05 10.65
N LEU A 124 -15.34 -23.12 9.88
CA LEU A 124 -16.39 -22.22 10.33
C LEU A 124 -17.74 -22.80 9.93
N GLN A 125 -18.64 -22.93 10.90
CA GLN A 125 -19.95 -23.52 10.73
C GLN A 125 -21.04 -22.58 11.23
N ALA A 126 -22.15 -22.52 10.51
CA ALA A 126 -23.41 -21.92 10.97
C ALA A 126 -24.50 -22.99 10.90
N GLN A 127 -24.96 -23.43 12.07
CA GLN A 127 -26.02 -24.42 12.24
C GLN A 127 -27.35 -23.68 12.36
N PHE A 128 -28.15 -23.71 11.30
CA PHE A 128 -29.57 -23.40 11.31
C PHE A 128 -30.35 -24.65 11.81
N PRO A 129 -31.63 -24.52 12.21
CA PRO A 129 -32.41 -25.66 12.72
C PRO A 129 -32.48 -26.86 11.77
N ASP A 130 -32.47 -26.62 10.47
CA ASP A 130 -32.69 -27.57 9.38
C ASP A 130 -31.50 -27.68 8.41
N GLN A 131 -30.54 -26.75 8.46
CA GLN A 131 -29.40 -26.71 7.54
C GLN A 131 -28.10 -26.32 8.24
N LEU A 132 -27.01 -27.02 7.90
CA LEU A 132 -25.65 -26.66 8.31
C LEU A 132 -24.89 -26.04 7.14
N LEU A 133 -24.45 -24.80 7.31
CA LEU A 133 -23.50 -24.15 6.40
C LEU A 133 -22.08 -24.30 6.94
N GLN A 134 -21.11 -24.57 6.06
CA GLN A 134 -19.71 -24.76 6.47
C GLN A 134 -18.74 -24.18 5.45
N LYS A 135 -17.66 -23.56 5.95
CA LYS A 135 -16.53 -23.11 5.15
C LYS A 135 -15.20 -23.40 5.84
N VAL A 136 -14.18 -23.78 5.08
CA VAL A 136 -12.80 -23.83 5.57
C VAL A 136 -12.18 -22.45 5.39
N VAL A 137 -11.62 -21.91 6.46
CA VAL A 137 -11.05 -20.55 6.48
C VAL A 137 -9.61 -20.60 6.97
N LEU A 138 -8.73 -19.81 6.35
CA LEU A 138 -7.34 -19.66 6.78
C LEU A 138 -7.27 -18.79 8.04
N VAL A 139 -6.32 -19.10 8.92
CA VAL A 139 -6.09 -18.37 10.16
C VAL A 139 -4.77 -17.61 10.12
N SER A 140 -4.74 -16.40 10.67
CA SER A 140 -3.54 -15.54 10.78
C SER A 140 -3.22 -15.19 12.23
N LEU A 141 -1.96 -15.34 12.60
CA LEU A 141 -1.43 -14.98 13.93
C LEU A 141 -0.95 -13.52 14.01
N GLN A 142 -1.28 -12.71 13.00
CA GLN A 142 -0.91 -11.30 12.96
C GLN A 142 -1.50 -10.55 14.15
N SER A 143 -0.63 -10.14 15.08
CA SER A 143 -1.04 -9.52 16.35
C SER A 143 -1.25 -8.00 16.26
N GLY A 144 -0.97 -7.39 15.11
CA GLY A 144 -1.12 -5.96 14.89
C GLY A 144 -0.14 -5.40 13.87
N HIS A 145 0.20 -4.12 14.04
CA HIS A 145 1.21 -3.39 13.28
C HIS A 145 2.09 -2.58 14.24
N ILE A 146 3.39 -2.51 13.97
CA ILE A 146 4.31 -1.63 14.69
C ILE A 146 4.93 -0.65 13.69
N PHE A 147 4.84 0.64 14.00
CA PHE A 147 5.50 1.72 13.27
C PHE A 147 6.60 2.31 14.16
N ILE A 148 7.80 2.40 13.60
CA ILE A 148 8.96 2.97 14.29
C ILE A 148 9.30 4.27 13.59
N GLN A 149 9.38 5.35 14.35
CA GLN A 149 9.79 6.65 13.85
C GLN A 149 11.01 7.12 14.63
N THR A 150 12.10 7.36 13.90
CA THR A 150 13.28 8.06 14.40
C THR A 150 13.11 9.57 14.23
N ASP A 151 13.85 10.38 14.99
CA ASP A 151 13.83 11.84 14.83
C ASP A 151 14.48 12.28 13.51
N ASN A 152 15.56 11.61 13.11
CA ASN A 152 16.26 11.81 11.85
C ASN A 152 16.50 10.47 11.10
N ASN A 153 16.79 10.54 9.81
CA ASN A 153 17.18 9.39 8.98
C ASN A 153 18.71 9.25 8.84
N LEU A 154 19.47 10.26 9.25
CA LEU A 154 20.92 10.34 9.17
C LEU A 154 21.50 10.87 10.49
N TYR A 155 22.54 10.22 11.01
CA TYR A 155 23.21 10.62 12.24
C TYR A 155 24.73 10.66 12.07
N THR A 156 25.38 11.46 12.90
CA THR A 156 26.83 11.44 13.08
C THR A 156 27.23 10.36 14.10
N PRO A 157 28.45 9.79 13.99
CA PRO A 157 28.97 8.92 15.03
C PRO A 157 29.03 9.62 16.40
N ASN A 158 28.85 8.84 17.47
CA ASN A 158 28.83 9.28 18.87
C ASN A 158 27.63 10.18 19.21
N SER A 159 26.48 9.92 18.59
CA SER A 159 25.23 10.60 18.88
C SER A 159 24.17 9.64 19.42
N ASN A 160 23.15 10.21 20.08
CA ASN A 160 21.98 9.47 20.53
C ASN A 160 20.87 9.58 19.49
N VAL A 161 20.39 8.45 19.01
CA VAL A 161 19.25 8.34 18.10
C VAL A 161 17.99 8.27 18.93
N LEU A 162 17.08 9.23 18.76
CA LEU A 162 15.79 9.22 19.45
C LEU A 162 14.76 8.52 18.57
N TYR A 163 13.97 7.65 19.17
CA TYR A 163 12.90 6.98 18.44
C TYR A 163 11.66 6.76 19.30
N ARG A 164 10.53 6.67 18.61
CA ARG A 164 9.23 6.33 19.18
C ARG A 164 8.60 5.19 18.40
N ILE A 165 7.81 4.40 19.12
CA ILE A 165 7.15 3.22 18.60
C ILE A 165 5.65 3.40 18.76
N PHE A 166 4.91 3.15 17.68
CA PHE A 166 3.45 3.09 17.69
C PHE A 166 3.03 1.66 17.41
N ALA A 167 2.30 1.07 18.35
CA ALA A 167 1.72 -0.25 18.18
C ALA A 167 0.21 -0.11 17.96
N LEU A 168 -0.29 -0.73 16.90
CA LEU A 168 -1.71 -0.74 16.55
C LEU A 168 -2.24 -2.17 16.51
N THR A 169 -3.49 -2.35 16.90
CA THR A 169 -4.25 -3.58 16.68
C THR A 169 -4.49 -3.77 15.18
N PRO A 170 -4.92 -4.97 14.74
CA PRO A 170 -5.31 -5.16 13.34
C PRO A 170 -6.46 -4.26 12.86
N ASN A 171 -7.21 -3.65 13.78
CA ASN A 171 -8.28 -2.70 13.50
C ASN A 171 -7.81 -1.23 13.54
N MET A 172 -6.49 -0.99 13.60
CA MET A 172 -5.87 0.33 13.69
C MET A 172 -6.17 1.09 14.99
N GLU A 173 -6.47 0.36 16.07
CA GLU A 173 -6.64 0.95 17.40
C GLU A 173 -5.31 0.94 18.16
N PRO A 174 -5.00 1.95 18.99
CA PRO A 174 -3.79 1.95 19.81
C PRO A 174 -3.70 0.73 20.73
N VAL A 175 -2.52 0.10 20.80
CA VAL A 175 -2.25 -1.01 21.72
C VAL A 175 -1.68 -0.45 23.02
N GLU A 176 -2.44 -0.52 24.11
CA GLU A 176 -2.01 -0.15 25.46
C GLU A 176 -1.22 -1.27 26.16
N ASP A 177 -0.31 -1.96 25.45
CA ASP A 177 0.55 -2.95 26.11
C ASP A 177 1.55 -2.19 26.98
N VAL A 178 1.42 -2.34 28.30
CA VAL A 178 2.21 -1.71 29.39
C VAL A 178 3.73 -1.91 29.22
N SER A 179 4.17 -2.80 28.32
CA SER A 179 5.57 -3.07 27.99
C SER A 179 6.19 -2.19 26.91
N ILE A 180 5.44 -1.26 26.30
CA ILE A 180 6.03 -0.21 25.42
C ILE A 180 6.04 1.11 26.21
N PRO A 181 7.02 1.32 27.10
CA PRO A 181 7.20 2.64 27.68
C PRO A 181 7.52 3.61 26.53
N THR A 182 6.63 4.56 26.26
CA THR A 182 7.07 5.89 25.83
C THR A 182 7.14 6.74 27.10
N PRO A 183 8.33 7.33 27.36
CA PRO A 183 8.80 8.46 26.56
C PRO A 183 10.22 8.24 26.00
N GLN A 184 10.43 8.65 24.73
CA GLN A 184 11.73 8.77 24.04
C GLN A 184 12.76 7.66 24.35
N ASN A 185 12.65 6.54 23.65
CA ASN A 185 13.74 5.59 23.64
C ASN A 185 14.94 6.20 22.92
N SER A 186 16.15 5.90 23.41
CA SER A 186 17.39 6.34 22.79
C SER A 186 18.34 5.17 22.58
N VAL A 187 19.06 5.19 21.46
CA VAL A 187 20.15 4.25 21.17
C VAL A 187 21.39 5.07 20.83
N PHE A 188 22.49 4.81 21.54
CA PHE A 188 23.78 5.43 21.26
C PHE A 188 24.46 4.72 20.08
N VAL A 189 24.84 5.47 19.05
CA VAL A 189 25.51 4.95 17.86
C VAL A 189 26.92 5.52 17.72
N TYR A 190 27.90 4.65 17.49
CA TYR A 190 29.32 5.03 17.45
C TYR A 190 30.05 4.59 16.18
N ARG A 191 29.47 3.67 15.40
CA ARG A 191 30.08 3.21 14.13
C ARG A 191 29.30 3.75 12.94
N PRO A 192 29.98 4.25 11.90
CA PRO A 192 29.36 4.48 10.61
C PRO A 192 28.75 3.20 10.03
N GLY A 193 27.67 3.34 9.28
CA GLY A 193 26.99 2.23 8.61
C GLY A 193 25.47 2.37 8.61
N LEU A 194 24.80 1.36 8.06
CA LEU A 194 23.35 1.24 8.11
C LEU A 194 22.93 0.55 9.40
N TRP A 195 22.16 1.25 10.22
CA TRP A 195 21.63 0.76 11.49
C TRP A 195 20.14 0.47 11.38
N LYS A 196 19.65 -0.41 12.25
CA LYS A 196 18.28 -0.90 12.22
C LYS A 196 17.70 -1.04 13.61
N VAL A 197 16.60 -0.33 13.89
CA VAL A 197 15.80 -0.56 15.10
C VAL A 197 14.81 -1.68 14.79
N VAL A 198 14.71 -2.68 15.67
CA VAL A 198 13.81 -3.82 15.52
C VAL A 198 12.85 -3.89 16.71
N ALA A 199 11.55 -3.96 16.43
CA ALA A 199 10.50 -4.11 17.42
C ALA A 199 9.63 -5.32 17.11
N LYS A 200 9.10 -5.96 18.17
CA LYS A 200 8.32 -7.20 18.10
C LYS A 200 7.21 -7.16 19.14
N PHE A 201 6.07 -7.76 18.80
CA PHE A 201 5.03 -8.01 19.80
C PHE A 201 5.45 -9.17 20.72
N HIS A 202 5.23 -9.04 22.02
CA HIS A 202 5.55 -10.11 22.98
C HIS A 202 4.78 -11.41 22.68
N ARG A 203 3.51 -11.28 22.26
CA ARG A 203 2.63 -12.43 21.96
C ARG A 203 3.03 -13.19 20.69
N ASN A 204 3.66 -12.49 19.73
CA ASN A 204 4.13 -13.05 18.47
C ASN A 204 5.55 -12.54 18.12
N PRO A 205 6.60 -13.07 18.78
CA PRO A 205 7.98 -12.62 18.59
C PRO A 205 8.59 -13.03 17.24
N GLN A 206 7.88 -13.84 16.46
CA GLN A 206 8.30 -14.27 15.13
C GLN A 206 8.10 -13.16 14.08
N GLN A 207 7.17 -12.23 14.34
CA GLN A 207 6.94 -11.08 13.46
C GLN A 207 7.72 -9.86 13.96
N SER A 208 8.71 -9.43 13.18
CA SER A 208 9.51 -8.24 13.45
C SER A 208 9.15 -7.08 12.54
N TYR A 209 9.16 -5.88 13.11
CA TYR A 209 9.06 -4.62 12.42
C TYR A 209 10.35 -3.85 12.61
N SER A 210 10.72 -3.05 11.62
CA SER A 210 12.00 -2.36 11.66
C SER A 210 12.00 -1.05 10.91
N ALA A 211 12.81 -0.12 11.41
CA ALA A 211 13.17 1.11 10.70
C ALA A 211 14.70 1.17 10.59
N GLU A 212 15.17 1.65 9.44
CA GLU A 212 16.58 1.75 9.12
C GLU A 212 16.99 3.23 9.07
N PHE A 213 18.20 3.52 9.53
CA PHE A 213 18.79 4.85 9.50
C PHE A 213 20.30 4.74 9.25
N GLU A 214 20.88 5.76 8.62
CA GLU A 214 22.30 5.76 8.28
C GLU A 214 23.10 6.54 9.32
N VAL A 215 24.27 6.04 9.69
CA VAL A 215 25.25 6.75 10.50
C VAL A 215 26.47 6.99 9.63
N LYS A 216 26.86 8.26 9.45
CA LYS A 216 28.09 8.61 8.74
C LYS A 216 28.63 9.92 9.26
N GLU A 217 29.94 10.11 9.12
CA GLU A 217 30.53 11.42 9.35
C GLU A 217 29.91 12.40 8.35
N TYR A 218 29.12 13.32 8.90
CA TYR A 218 28.37 14.27 8.12
C TYR A 218 28.45 15.62 8.81
N VAL A 219 28.77 16.63 8.02
CA VAL A 219 28.65 18.02 8.41
C VAL A 219 27.46 18.57 7.64
N PRO A 220 26.39 19.03 8.31
CA PRO A 220 25.25 19.60 7.64
C PRO A 220 25.69 20.82 6.81
N PRO A 221 25.38 20.87 5.51
CA PRO A 221 25.67 22.03 4.70
C PRO A 221 24.84 23.20 5.22
N SER A 222 25.43 24.39 5.20
CA SER A 222 24.75 25.60 5.65
C SER A 222 23.64 26.08 4.68
N PHE A 223 23.55 25.46 3.50
CA PHE A 223 22.62 25.81 2.44
C PHE A 223 22.07 24.57 1.71
N GLU A 224 20.89 24.71 1.12
CA GLU A 224 20.23 23.70 0.29
C GLU A 224 20.47 24.02 -1.19
N VAL A 225 20.71 22.99 -2.00
CA VAL A 225 20.73 23.10 -3.48
C VAL A 225 19.57 22.29 -4.04
N LYS A 226 18.64 22.97 -4.72
CA LYS A 226 17.52 22.36 -5.43
C LYS A 226 17.81 22.33 -6.93
N LEU A 227 17.60 21.17 -7.53
CA LEU A 227 17.73 20.94 -8.96
C LEU A 227 16.33 20.63 -9.51
N SER A 228 15.80 21.54 -10.32
CA SER A 228 14.47 21.44 -10.91
C SER A 228 14.61 21.30 -12.43
N PRO A 229 14.47 20.09 -12.99
CA PRO A 229 14.44 19.94 -14.45
C PRO A 229 13.15 20.54 -15.01
N GLU A 230 13.22 21.18 -16.17
CA GLU A 230 12.04 21.72 -16.85
C GLU A 230 11.09 20.60 -17.30
N SER A 231 11.65 19.46 -17.69
CA SER A 231 10.90 18.25 -18.03
C SER A 231 11.34 17.06 -17.16
N SER A 232 10.37 16.27 -16.72
CA SER A 232 10.63 15.03 -15.97
C SER A 232 11.13 13.88 -16.85
N PHE A 233 11.15 14.06 -18.17
CA PHE A 233 11.61 13.09 -19.17
C PHE A 233 12.36 13.78 -20.31
N PHE A 234 13.31 13.06 -20.89
CA PHE A 234 14.06 13.49 -22.07
C PHE A 234 13.72 12.58 -23.25
N CYS A 235 13.13 13.14 -24.30
CA CYS A 235 12.70 12.38 -25.48
C CYS A 235 13.71 12.48 -26.62
N VAL A 236 13.62 11.58 -27.60
CA VAL A 236 14.51 11.61 -28.77
C VAL A 236 14.30 12.90 -29.58
N ASP A 237 13.07 13.43 -29.57
CA ASP A 237 12.68 14.63 -30.31
C ASP A 237 12.98 15.93 -29.56
N THR A 238 13.40 15.87 -28.28
CA THR A 238 13.74 17.07 -27.50
C THR A 238 15.17 17.50 -27.79
N SER A 239 15.36 18.77 -28.16
CA SER A 239 16.66 19.34 -28.53
C SER A 239 17.57 19.59 -27.33
N GLU A 240 17.00 19.85 -26.16
CA GLU A 240 17.74 20.21 -24.96
C GLU A 240 17.05 19.76 -23.68
N LEU A 241 17.84 19.52 -22.64
CA LEU A 241 17.39 19.32 -21.28
C LEU A 241 17.92 20.47 -20.44
N ILE A 242 16.99 21.21 -19.84
CA ILE A 242 17.27 22.36 -18.99
C ILE A 242 17.03 21.94 -17.53
N VAL A 243 18.03 22.18 -16.69
CA VAL A 243 17.96 21.99 -15.23
C VAL A 243 18.21 23.32 -14.56
N GLU A 244 17.22 23.78 -13.82
CA GLU A 244 17.32 24.94 -12.95
C GLU A 244 18.04 24.56 -11.65
N ILE A 245 19.07 25.32 -11.28
CA ILE A 245 19.76 25.26 -9.99
C ILE A 245 19.32 26.45 -9.16
N LYS A 246 18.85 26.17 -7.95
CA LYS A 246 18.60 27.19 -6.94
C LYS A 246 19.31 26.82 -5.64
N ALA A 247 20.08 27.74 -5.07
CA ALA A 247 20.78 27.55 -3.81
C ALA A 247 20.32 28.59 -2.78
N THR A 248 19.93 28.13 -1.59
CA THR A 248 19.38 28.98 -0.52
C THR A 248 19.90 28.57 0.85
N TYR A 249 20.26 29.53 1.69
CA TYR A 249 20.67 29.27 3.08
C TYR A 249 19.50 28.72 3.90
N TYR A 250 19.73 27.63 4.64
CA TYR A 250 18.67 26.95 5.40
C TYR A 250 18.02 27.83 6.48
N LEU A 251 18.83 28.66 7.15
CA LEU A 251 18.39 29.42 8.33
C LEU A 251 17.62 30.70 7.97
N PHE A 252 17.88 31.28 6.81
CA PHE A 252 17.39 32.62 6.45
C PHE A 252 16.66 32.67 5.11
N GLY A 253 16.71 31.60 4.31
CA GLY A 253 16.10 31.54 2.97
C GLY A 253 16.78 32.47 1.95
N GLU A 254 17.88 33.12 2.34
CA GLU A 254 18.65 34.02 1.49
C GLU A 254 19.35 33.24 0.37
N GLU A 255 19.50 33.90 -0.76
CA GLU A 255 20.16 33.32 -1.93
C GLU A 255 21.67 33.21 -1.70
N VAL A 256 22.24 32.11 -2.16
CA VAL A 256 23.68 31.85 -2.01
C VAL A 256 24.41 32.45 -3.20
N ASP A 257 25.40 33.30 -2.94
CA ASP A 257 26.36 33.73 -3.95
C ASP A 257 27.53 32.75 -4.04
N GLY A 258 27.76 32.18 -5.23
CA GLY A 258 28.73 31.12 -5.44
C GLY A 258 28.84 30.66 -6.89
N THR A 259 29.64 29.61 -7.10
CA THR A 259 29.82 28.98 -8.41
C THR A 259 29.46 27.50 -8.30
N ALA A 260 28.60 27.03 -9.20
CA ALA A 260 28.18 25.64 -9.29
C ALA A 260 28.80 24.96 -10.52
N TYR A 261 29.30 23.74 -10.36
CA TYR A 261 29.78 22.90 -11.45
C TYR A 261 28.80 21.76 -11.69
N GLY A 262 28.12 21.78 -12.83
CA GLY A 262 27.18 20.74 -13.23
C GLY A 262 27.75 19.81 -14.28
N VAL A 263 27.58 18.50 -14.10
CA VAL A 263 27.89 17.48 -15.11
C VAL A 263 26.67 16.60 -15.30
N PHE A 264 26.29 16.38 -16.56
CA PHE A 264 25.24 15.43 -16.92
C PHE A 264 25.80 14.03 -17.10
N GLY A 265 24.97 13.02 -16.86
CA GLY A 265 25.32 11.62 -17.10
C GLY A 265 24.10 10.73 -17.24
N LEU A 266 24.31 9.51 -17.74
CA LEU A 266 23.30 8.48 -17.88
C LEU A 266 23.44 7.46 -16.74
N MET A 267 22.32 7.09 -16.11
CA MET A 267 22.23 5.89 -15.29
C MET A 267 21.69 4.72 -16.10
N ARG A 268 22.47 3.65 -16.21
CA ARG A 268 22.06 2.38 -16.84
C ARG A 268 22.48 1.22 -15.94
N GLU A 269 21.53 0.34 -15.60
CA GLU A 269 21.79 -0.85 -14.77
C GLU A 269 22.48 -0.54 -13.43
N GLY A 270 22.14 0.60 -12.81
CA GLY A 270 22.74 1.07 -11.55
C GLY A 270 24.15 1.67 -11.70
N GLN A 271 24.73 1.65 -12.91
CA GLN A 271 26.02 2.30 -13.19
C GLN A 271 25.81 3.72 -13.73
N LYS A 272 26.57 4.67 -13.16
CA LYS A 272 26.60 6.07 -13.58
C LYS A 272 27.68 6.27 -14.63
N LYS A 273 27.29 6.63 -15.86
CA LYS A 273 28.22 7.03 -16.93
C LYS A 273 28.13 8.54 -17.12
N SER A 274 29.15 9.27 -16.66
CA SER A 274 29.21 10.73 -16.82
C SER A 274 29.53 11.13 -18.26
N PHE A 275 29.05 12.30 -18.67
CA PHE A 275 29.41 12.96 -19.91
C PHE A 275 30.37 14.12 -19.58
N PRO A 276 31.69 13.90 -19.50
CA PRO A 276 32.63 14.92 -19.03
C PRO A 276 32.61 16.19 -19.90
N ARG A 277 32.31 16.06 -21.20
CA ARG A 277 32.13 17.21 -22.12
C ARG A 277 30.92 18.10 -21.80
N SER A 278 30.02 17.66 -20.93
CA SER A 278 28.86 18.44 -20.49
C SER A 278 29.13 19.32 -19.27
N LEU A 279 30.36 19.30 -18.73
CA LEU A 279 30.77 20.09 -17.57
C LEU A 279 30.52 21.59 -17.83
N GLN A 280 29.70 22.19 -16.98
CA GLN A 280 29.36 23.61 -17.04
C GLN A 280 29.62 24.26 -15.68
N SER A 281 30.18 25.47 -15.71
CA SER A 281 30.40 26.31 -14.54
C SER A 281 29.42 27.49 -14.60
N VAL A 282 28.54 27.62 -13.61
CA VAL A 282 27.51 28.66 -13.58
C VAL A 282 27.58 29.45 -12.28
N LYS A 283 27.47 30.78 -12.37
CA LYS A 283 27.35 31.64 -11.19
C LYS A 283 25.92 31.56 -10.63
N VAL A 284 25.82 31.39 -9.32
CA VAL A 284 24.56 31.38 -8.56
C VAL A 284 24.65 32.59 -7.65
N SER A 285 23.74 33.57 -7.76
CA SER A 285 23.89 34.81 -6.97
C SER A 285 22.58 35.51 -6.59
N THR A 286 21.56 35.55 -7.46
CA THR A 286 20.37 36.40 -7.21
C THR A 286 19.06 35.97 -7.89
N THR A 287 19.11 34.96 -8.73
CA THR A 287 17.99 34.27 -9.37
C THR A 287 18.50 32.88 -9.70
N PHE A 288 17.66 31.99 -10.21
CA PHE A 288 18.09 30.66 -10.56
C PHE A 288 19.13 30.63 -11.70
N SER A 289 19.96 29.60 -11.68
CA SER A 289 20.98 29.34 -12.70
C SER A 289 20.56 28.16 -13.56
N LEU A 290 20.84 28.18 -14.87
CA LEU A 290 20.45 27.08 -15.77
C LEU A 290 21.66 26.25 -16.17
N LEU A 291 21.52 24.92 -16.10
CA LEU A 291 22.37 23.96 -16.79
C LEU A 291 21.63 23.43 -18.01
N ILE A 292 22.27 23.41 -19.16
CA ILE A 292 21.65 23.00 -20.41
C ILE A 292 22.49 21.92 -21.07
N ILE A 293 21.91 20.76 -21.40
CA ILE A 293 22.54 19.79 -22.28
C ILE A 293 21.73 19.59 -23.55
N PHE A 294 22.37 19.76 -24.68
CA PHE A 294 21.77 19.50 -25.99
C PHE A 294 21.80 18.02 -26.37
N SER A 295 20.79 17.57 -27.10
CA SER A 295 20.60 16.18 -27.54
C SER A 295 21.78 15.63 -28.35
N TYR A 296 22.42 16.44 -29.19
CA TYR A 296 23.59 16.03 -29.99
C TYR A 296 24.80 15.66 -29.11
N ASN A 297 24.95 16.26 -27.93
CA ASN A 297 26.01 15.91 -26.98
C ASN A 297 25.78 14.55 -26.33
N ILE A 298 24.54 14.06 -26.34
CA ILE A 298 24.14 12.75 -25.81
C ILE A 298 24.27 11.69 -26.92
N LEU A 299 23.86 12.01 -28.15
CA LEU A 299 23.95 11.13 -29.33
C LEU A 299 25.41 10.79 -29.70
N PHE A 300 26.37 11.69 -29.43
CA PHE A 300 27.80 11.47 -29.66
C PHE A 300 28.40 10.30 -28.86
N TYR A 301 27.73 9.84 -27.81
CA TYR A 301 28.18 8.70 -26.98
C TYR A 301 27.65 7.34 -27.49
N ASN A 302 27.22 7.26 -28.75
CA ASN A 302 26.77 6.02 -29.41
C ASN A 302 25.62 5.32 -28.66
N LEU A 303 24.72 6.13 -28.08
CA LEU A 303 23.50 5.65 -27.46
C LEU A 303 22.38 5.79 -28.49
N ALA A 304 22.12 4.71 -29.24
CA ALA A 304 20.94 4.63 -30.10
C ALA A 304 19.70 4.57 -29.20
N PHE A 305 19.06 5.72 -28.96
CA PHE A 305 17.77 5.78 -28.27
C PHE A 305 16.67 5.55 -29.30
N THR A 306 16.01 4.39 -29.23
CA THR A 306 14.85 4.06 -30.07
C THR A 306 13.53 4.56 -29.48
N SER A 307 13.55 5.23 -28.32
CA SER A 307 12.38 5.79 -27.63
C SER A 307 12.78 6.83 -26.57
N CYS A 308 11.82 7.58 -26.01
CA CYS A 308 12.07 8.51 -24.90
C CYS A 308 12.80 7.82 -23.74
N LEU A 309 13.83 8.49 -23.21
CA LEU A 309 14.54 8.05 -22.01
C LEU A 309 13.64 8.25 -20.80
N ARG A 310 13.15 7.14 -20.26
CA ARG A 310 12.50 7.08 -18.95
C ARG A 310 13.49 6.86 -17.80
N PHE A 311 14.80 6.86 -18.11
CA PHE A 311 15.88 6.74 -17.14
C PHE A 311 16.32 8.13 -16.68
N PRO A 312 16.56 8.33 -15.37
CA PRO A 312 16.90 9.65 -14.86
C PRO A 312 18.31 10.04 -15.36
N ILE A 313 18.36 11.05 -16.21
CA ILE A 313 19.58 11.82 -16.45
C ILE A 313 19.78 12.63 -15.17
N PHE A 314 20.85 12.32 -14.42
CA PHE A 314 21.15 13.09 -13.22
C PHE A 314 22.11 14.21 -13.55
N PRO A 315 21.77 15.47 -13.23
CA PRO A 315 22.78 16.47 -12.96
C PRO A 315 23.52 16.07 -11.67
N SER A 316 24.83 15.85 -11.75
CA SER A 316 25.68 15.80 -10.57
C SER A 316 26.33 17.16 -10.41
N VAL A 317 26.00 17.87 -9.33
CA VAL A 317 26.64 19.14 -8.99
C VAL A 317 27.75 18.86 -7.99
N CYS A 318 28.98 19.22 -8.34
CA CYS A 318 30.12 19.19 -7.40
C CYS A 318 30.41 20.63 -6.99
N SER A 319 30.12 20.99 -5.75
CA SER A 319 30.47 22.30 -5.22
C SER A 319 31.97 22.34 -4.89
N LEU A 320 32.77 22.90 -5.79
CA LEU A 320 34.11 23.37 -5.47
C LEU A 320 34.02 24.88 -5.22
N LEU A 321 33.53 25.27 -4.04
CA LEU A 321 33.77 26.63 -3.56
C LEU A 321 35.23 26.68 -3.11
N HIS A 322 36.10 27.09 -4.04
CA HIS A 322 37.42 27.58 -3.67
C HIS A 322 37.20 28.80 -2.76
N PHE A 323 37.52 28.63 -1.47
CA PHE A 323 37.81 29.74 -0.58
C PHE A 323 38.85 30.63 -1.28
N LEU A 324 38.42 31.79 -1.78
CA LEU A 324 39.31 32.89 -2.07
C LEU A 324 39.43 33.74 -0.80
N THR A 325 40.30 33.30 0.10
CA THR A 325 41.01 34.20 1.00
C THR A 325 42.50 34.14 0.63
N PHE A 326 42.98 35.16 -0.08
CA PHE A 326 44.41 35.48 -0.14
C PHE A 326 44.80 36.21 1.16
N PRO A 327 46.10 36.34 1.49
CA PRO A 327 47.15 35.34 1.66
C PRO A 327 47.60 35.28 3.15
N SER A 328 48.55 34.38 3.46
CA SER A 328 49.24 34.19 4.76
C SER A 328 48.54 33.29 5.79
N ALA A 329 49.00 32.03 5.85
CA ALA A 329 49.60 31.39 7.03
C ALA A 329 49.67 29.88 6.80
N ASP A 330 50.90 29.36 6.82
CA ASP A 330 51.22 27.94 6.92
C ASP A 330 50.52 27.30 8.12
N ILE A 331 49.70 26.26 7.92
CA ILE A 331 49.53 25.18 8.91
C ILE A 331 49.21 23.86 8.19
N LYS A 332 50.17 22.93 8.20
CA LYS A 332 49.98 21.50 7.97
C LYS A 332 49.48 20.85 9.26
N TYR A 333 48.61 19.85 9.18
CA TYR A 333 48.61 18.73 10.13
C TYR A 333 48.33 17.39 9.45
N PHE A 334 48.97 16.38 10.01
CA PHE A 334 49.01 14.96 9.65
C PHE A 334 47.65 14.28 9.67
#